data_AF-A0A7S2KQU5-F1
#
_entry.id   AF-A0A7S2KQU5-F1
#
_cell.length_a   1.000
_cell.length_b   1.000
_cell.length_c   1.000
_cell.angle_alpha   90.00
_cell.angle_beta   90.00
_cell.angle_gamma   90.00
#
_symmetry.space_group_name_H-M   'P 1'
#
loop_
_entity.id
_entity.type
_entity.pdbx_description
1 polymer ?
#
loop_
_entity_poly.entity_id
_entity_poly.type
_entity_poly.pdbx_seq_one_letter_code
_entity_poly.pdbx_strand_id
1 'polypeptide(L)'
;ESFTGGVRVPTVWPLGPAAGKLRVDDVLVSIDGVEIGQDATVPLRDNERISFLHLVTRRRAGRDVAKLKVLRQGEEREEEVRVMPDRWLVPRIDGFDAAPEYVIVGGLVFVPLSHPWM
;
A
#
# COMPACT_ATOMS: atom_id res chain seq x y z
N GLU A 1 -8.12 1.48 26.47
CA GLU A 1 -7.62 2.87 26.43
C GLU A 1 -8.28 3.56 25.24
N SER A 2 -8.55 4.87 25.31
CA SER A 2 -9.17 5.57 24.18
C SER A 2 -8.10 5.86 23.12
N PHE A 3 -8.31 5.43 21.89
CA PHE A 3 -7.43 5.79 20.78
C PHE A 3 -7.52 7.28 20.48
N THR A 4 -6.39 7.98 20.54
CA THR A 4 -6.32 9.42 20.31
C THR A 4 -6.22 9.75 18.81
N GLY A 5 -5.82 8.79 17.97
CA GLY A 5 -5.61 8.99 16.54
C GLY A 5 -5.73 7.73 15.70
N GLY A 6 -5.73 7.93 14.38
CA GLY A 6 -5.80 6.87 13.38
C GLY A 6 -6.37 7.39 12.07
N VAL A 7 -6.21 6.60 11.01
CA VAL A 7 -6.71 6.93 9.66
C VAL A 7 -7.67 5.86 9.16
N ARG A 8 -8.83 6.28 8.65
CA ARG A 8 -9.80 5.37 8.04
C ARG A 8 -9.24 4.81 6.73
N VAL A 9 -9.41 3.51 6.51
CA VAL A 9 -9.10 2.82 5.26
C VAL A 9 -10.27 3.03 4.28
N PRO A 10 -10.12 3.84 3.22
CA PRO A 10 -11.21 4.10 2.29
C PRO A 10 -11.42 2.95 1.30
N THR A 11 -10.31 2.30 0.90
CA THR A 11 -10.30 1.27 -0.14
C THR A 11 -9.16 0.30 0.13
N VAL A 12 -9.37 -0.98 -0.20
CA VAL A 12 -8.32 -2.01 -0.20
C VAL A 12 -8.19 -2.57 -1.60
N TRP A 13 -6.96 -2.61 -2.12
CA TRP A 13 -6.67 -3.18 -3.43
C TRP A 13 -6.93 -4.70 -3.42
N PRO A 14 -7.80 -5.24 -4.28
CA PRO A 14 -8.18 -6.66 -4.25
C PRO A 14 -7.01 -7.62 -4.48
N LEU A 15 -6.01 -7.20 -5.28
CA LEU A 15 -4.80 -7.98 -5.58
C LEU A 15 -3.60 -7.53 -4.74
N GLY A 16 -3.80 -6.59 -3.81
CA GLY A 16 -2.76 -6.06 -2.95
C GLY A 16 -2.42 -7.00 -1.78
N PRO A 17 -1.26 -6.83 -1.13
CA PRO A 17 -0.83 -7.68 -0.02
C PRO A 17 -1.73 -7.57 1.22
N ALA A 18 -2.48 -6.48 1.35
CA ALA A 18 -3.43 -6.25 2.42
C ALA A 18 -4.83 -6.83 2.14
N ALA A 19 -5.06 -7.38 0.95
CA ALA A 19 -6.33 -8.01 0.59
C ALA A 19 -6.66 -9.15 1.57
N GLY A 20 -7.89 -9.16 2.06
CA GLY A 20 -8.37 -10.13 3.05
C GLY A 20 -7.92 -9.87 4.49
N LYS A 21 -6.94 -9.00 4.72
CA LYS A 21 -6.43 -8.61 6.06
C LYS A 21 -7.07 -7.31 6.52
N LEU A 22 -6.99 -6.28 5.69
CA LEU A 22 -7.69 -5.02 5.88
C LEU A 22 -9.06 -5.05 5.21
N ARG A 23 -9.99 -4.27 5.76
CA ARG A 23 -11.32 -4.03 5.20
C ARG A 23 -11.56 -2.53 5.07
N VAL A 24 -12.49 -2.20 4.17
CA VAL A 24 -13.02 -0.83 4.09
C VAL A 24 -13.63 -0.47 5.44
N ASP A 25 -13.43 0.78 5.85
CA ASP A 25 -13.86 1.34 7.14
C ASP A 25 -13.08 0.88 8.38
N ASP A 26 -12.06 0.03 8.22
CA ASP A 26 -11.09 -0.17 9.30
C ASP A 26 -10.38 1.16 9.60
N VAL A 27 -10.10 1.43 10.88
CA VAL A 27 -9.24 2.56 11.28
C VAL A 27 -7.86 2.01 11.58
N LEU A 28 -6.86 2.42 10.79
CA LEU A 28 -5.47 2.08 11.03
C LEU A 28 -4.93 2.98 12.14
N VAL A 29 -4.60 2.37 13.27
CA VAL A 29 -4.19 3.05 14.50
C VAL A 29 -2.67 3.12 14.59
N SER A 30 -1.98 2.00 14.33
CA SER A 30 -0.53 1.94 14.43
C SER A 30 0.11 0.98 13.44
N ILE A 31 1.38 1.24 13.14
CA ILE A 31 2.23 0.40 12.31
C ILE A 31 3.50 0.09 13.12
N ASP A 32 3.78 -1.18 13.37
CA ASP A 32 4.87 -1.67 14.24
C ASP A 32 4.90 -0.99 15.61
N GLY A 33 3.74 -0.71 16.20
CA GLY A 33 3.64 -0.03 17.49
C GLY A 33 3.87 1.49 17.43
N VAL A 34 4.14 2.07 16.25
CA VAL A 34 4.16 3.53 16.07
C VAL A 34 2.74 4.02 15.78
N GLU A 35 2.21 4.85 16.67
CA GLU A 35 0.87 5.43 16.53
C GLU A 35 0.79 6.43 15.38
N ILE A 36 -0.34 6.37 14.67
CA ILE A 36 -0.67 7.27 13.57
C ILE A 36 -1.59 8.37 14.10
N GLY A 37 -1.24 9.63 13.83
CA GLY A 37 -2.07 10.78 14.14
C GLY A 37 -3.33 10.85 13.27
N GLN A 38 -4.32 11.63 13.70
CA GLN A 38 -5.56 11.88 12.96
C GLN A 38 -5.33 12.52 11.57
N ASP A 39 -4.19 13.18 11.40
CA ASP A 39 -3.73 13.84 10.17
C ASP A 39 -2.85 12.94 9.28
N ALA A 40 -2.81 11.63 9.56
CA ALA A 40 -1.99 10.65 8.84
C ALA A 40 -0.46 10.84 9.02
N THR A 41 -0.04 11.47 10.12
CA THR A 41 1.38 11.67 10.42
C THR A 41 1.90 10.79 11.54
N VAL A 42 3.21 10.55 11.56
CA VAL A 42 3.98 9.80 12.56
C VAL A 42 5.20 10.62 12.97
N PRO A 43 5.73 10.45 14.21
CA PRO A 43 6.95 11.13 14.62
C PRO A 43 8.15 10.63 13.79
N LEU A 44 8.97 11.56 13.31
CA LEU A 44 10.23 11.25 12.62
C LEU A 44 11.42 11.45 13.56
N ARG A 45 11.48 12.62 14.21
CA ARG A 45 12.54 13.11 15.13
C ARG A 45 11.90 14.07 16.14
N ASP A 46 12.73 14.64 17.02
CA ASP A 46 12.30 15.63 18.01
C ASP A 46 11.49 16.75 17.37
N ASN A 47 10.21 16.84 17.78
CA ASN A 47 9.24 17.83 17.32
C ASN A 47 8.97 17.85 15.80
N GLU A 48 9.28 16.77 15.07
CA GLU A 48 9.04 16.65 13.62
C GLU A 48 8.10 15.48 13.31
N ARG A 49 7.11 15.72 12.46
CA ARG A 49 6.13 14.71 12.03
C ARG A 49 6.11 14.61 10.50
N ILE A 50 6.00 13.39 9.99
CA ILE A 50 5.95 13.08 8.56
C ILE A 50 4.79 12.13 8.26
N SER A 51 4.37 12.01 7.00
CA SER A 51 3.38 11.01 6.60
C SER A 51 3.75 9.59 7.07
N PHE A 52 2.76 8.84 7.57
CA PHE A 52 2.92 7.44 7.97
C PHE A 52 3.46 6.55 6.84
N LEU A 53 3.32 6.96 5.57
CA LEU A 53 3.90 6.26 4.42
C LEU A 53 5.40 6.05 4.56
N HIS A 54 6.11 6.91 5.29
CA HIS A 54 7.52 6.72 5.63
C HIS A 54 7.80 5.36 6.30
N LEU A 55 6.91 4.88 7.19
CA LEU A 55 7.05 3.59 7.85
C LEU A 55 6.90 2.40 6.89
N VAL A 56 6.21 2.62 5.76
CA VAL A 56 6.04 1.61 4.70
C VAL A 56 7.24 1.64 3.75
N THR A 57 7.63 2.83 3.28
CA THR A 57 8.71 2.98 2.28
C THR A 57 10.09 2.65 2.81
N ARG A 58 10.33 2.80 4.13
CA ARG A 58 11.61 2.41 4.74
C ARG A 58 11.84 0.89 4.79
N ARG A 59 10.82 0.07 4.47
CA ARG A 59 10.91 -1.39 4.55
C ARG A 59 11.44 -2.01 3.27
N ARG A 60 12.02 -3.20 3.43
CA ARG A 60 12.46 -4.04 2.31
C ARG A 60 11.27 -4.81 1.77
N ALA A 61 10.78 -4.36 0.62
CA ALA A 61 9.74 -5.03 -0.13
C ALA A 61 10.09 -6.51 -0.38
N GLY A 62 9.12 -7.39 -0.21
CA GLY A 62 9.29 -8.83 -0.36
C GLY A 62 9.98 -9.53 0.81
N ARG A 63 10.51 -8.83 1.82
CA ARG A 63 11.09 -9.47 3.01
C ARG A 63 10.37 -9.11 4.29
N ASP A 64 10.09 -7.82 4.47
CA ASP A 64 9.58 -7.34 5.74
C ASP A 64 8.07 -7.53 5.86
N VAL A 65 7.63 -7.81 7.08
CA VAL A 65 6.22 -7.90 7.46
C VAL A 65 5.91 -6.72 8.38
N ALA A 66 4.84 -5.99 8.07
CA ALA A 66 4.31 -4.89 8.86
C ALA A 66 3.23 -5.38 9.80
N LYS A 67 3.36 -5.07 11.09
CA LYS A 67 2.33 -5.32 12.09
C LYS A 67 1.41 -4.11 12.14
N LEU A 68 0.15 -4.31 11.79
CA LEU A 68 -0.85 -3.26 11.76
C LEU A 68 -1.78 -3.46 12.94
N LYS A 69 -2.01 -2.42 13.74
CA LYS A 69 -3.13 -2.39 14.68
C LYS A 69 -4.28 -1.62 14.03
N VAL A 70 -5.43 -2.27 13.95
CA VAL A 70 -6.63 -1.69 13.34
C VAL A 70 -7.82 -1.78 14.29
N LEU A 71 -8.69 -0.78 14.21
CA LEU A 71 -9.99 -0.80 14.86
C LEU A 71 -11.04 -1.17 13.83
N ARG A 72 -11.73 -2.29 14.06
CA ARG A 72 -12.81 -2.79 13.20
C ARG A 72 -14.07 -2.91 14.03
N GLN A 73 -15.10 -2.12 13.69
CA GLN A 73 -16.38 -2.11 14.41
C GLN A 73 -16.23 -1.87 15.93
N GLY A 74 -15.22 -1.09 16.33
CA GLY A 74 -14.92 -0.81 17.74
C GLY A 74 -14.06 -1.86 18.44
N GLU A 75 -13.71 -2.97 17.77
CA GLU A 75 -12.79 -3.98 18.31
C GLU A 75 -11.37 -3.78 17.77
N GLU A 76 -10.39 -3.90 18.65
CA GLU A 76 -8.97 -3.93 18.26
C GLU A 76 -8.61 -5.25 17.58
N ARG A 77 -7.89 -5.16 16.47
CA ARG A 77 -7.32 -6.30 15.76
C ARG A 77 -5.89 -6.02 15.37
N GLU A 78 -5.08 -7.07 15.40
CA GLU A 78 -3.72 -7.03 14.90
C GLU A 78 -3.64 -7.86 13.62
N GLU A 79 -3.10 -7.28 12.57
CA GLU A 79 -2.98 -7.90 11.26
C GLU A 79 -1.53 -7.78 10.79
N GLU A 80 -0.98 -8.87 10.25
CA GLU A 80 0.38 -8.87 9.73
C GLU A 80 0.37 -8.85 8.19
N VAL A 81 0.91 -7.79 7.58
CA VAL A 81 0.92 -7.61 6.12
C VAL A 81 2.35 -7.64 5.60
N ARG A 82 2.64 -8.53 4.65
CA ARG A 82 3.95 -8.53 3.96
C ARG A 82 4.02 -7.31 3.03
N VAL A 83 5.05 -6.50 3.18
CA VAL A 83 5.23 -5.34 2.29
C VAL A 83 5.69 -5.82 0.93
N MET A 84 4.96 -5.44 -0.12
CA MET A 84 5.23 -5.80 -1.52
C MET A 84 5.26 -4.53 -2.36
N PRO A 85 6.00 -4.52 -3.49
CA PRO A 85 5.95 -3.41 -4.42
C PRO A 85 4.56 -3.31 -5.07
N ASP A 86 4.16 -2.08 -5.41
CA ASP A 86 2.89 -1.84 -6.09
C ASP A 86 2.85 -2.49 -7.47
N ARG A 87 1.77 -3.23 -7.74
CA ARG A 87 1.48 -3.81 -9.06
C ARG A 87 0.35 -3.03 -9.71
N TRP A 88 0.70 -2.18 -10.66
CA TRP A 88 -0.23 -1.35 -11.41
C TRP A 88 -0.87 -2.16 -12.54
N LEU A 89 -2.17 -1.94 -12.79
CA LEU A 89 -2.88 -2.59 -13.90
C LEU A 89 -2.30 -2.15 -15.26
N VAL A 90 -1.99 -0.85 -15.38
CA VAL A 90 -1.23 -0.28 -16.50
C VAL A 90 0.19 -0.06 -15.99
N PRO A 91 1.17 -0.83 -16.46
CA PRO A 91 2.55 -0.67 -16.02
C PRO A 91 3.05 0.76 -16.28
N ARG A 92 3.68 1.37 -15.27
CA ARG A 92 4.30 2.70 -15.40
C ARG A 92 5.65 2.67 -16.08
N ILE A 93 6.30 1.50 -16.07
CA ILE A 93 7.62 1.26 -16.63
C ILE A 93 7.51 -0.06 -17.38
N ASP A 94 8.04 -0.11 -18.59
CA ASP A 94 7.98 -1.29 -19.46
C ASP A 94 8.95 -2.39 -18.97
N GLY A 95 9.76 -2.09 -17.96
CA GLY A 95 10.98 -2.80 -17.59
C GLY A 95 12.21 -2.13 -18.20
N PHE A 96 13.38 -2.34 -17.59
CA PHE A 96 14.65 -1.93 -18.18
C PHE A 96 15.04 -2.97 -19.25
N ASP A 97 15.38 -2.55 -20.46
CA ASP A 97 15.67 -3.42 -21.61
C ASP A 97 14.54 -4.42 -21.97
N ALA A 98 13.28 -4.03 -21.74
CA ALA A 98 12.16 -4.88 -22.10
C ALA A 98 11.90 -4.88 -23.61
N ALA A 99 11.80 -6.08 -24.18
CA ALA A 99 11.33 -6.23 -25.55
C ALA A 99 9.82 -5.90 -25.61
N PRO A 100 9.35 -5.18 -26.65
CA PRO A 100 7.94 -4.86 -26.77
C PRO A 100 7.12 -6.14 -26.95
N GLU A 101 6.13 -6.33 -26.09
CA GLU A 101 5.15 -7.42 -26.22
C GLU A 101 4.05 -6.99 -27.20
N TYR A 102 3.85 -7.75 -28.27
CA TYR A 102 2.75 -7.52 -29.22
C TYR A 102 2.31 -8.80 -29.91
N VAL A 103 1.09 -8.80 -30.46
CA VAL A 103 0.60 -9.85 -31.35
C VAL A 103 -0.07 -9.24 -32.57
N ILE A 104 0.14 -9.83 -33.75
CA ILE A 104 -0.44 -9.40 -35.02
C ILE A 104 -1.48 -10.43 -35.48
N VAL A 105 -2.71 -9.99 -35.71
CA VAL A 105 -3.80 -10.83 -36.24
C VAL A 105 -4.50 -10.10 -37.38
N GLY A 106 -4.38 -10.62 -38.60
CA GLY A 106 -5.06 -10.04 -39.77
C GLY A 106 -4.64 -8.60 -40.09
N GLY A 107 -3.41 -8.20 -39.75
CA GLY A 107 -2.91 -6.82 -39.91
C GLY A 107 -3.21 -5.89 -38.73
N LEU A 108 -3.97 -6.35 -37.72
CA LEU A 108 -4.19 -5.62 -36.47
C LEU A 108 -3.05 -5.91 -35.49
N VAL A 109 -2.45 -4.86 -34.91
CA VAL A 109 -1.39 -4.97 -33.90
C VAL A 109 -1.99 -4.73 -32.51
N PHE A 110 -1.88 -5.71 -31.63
CA PHE A 110 -2.31 -5.62 -30.24
C PHE A 110 -1.08 -5.49 -29.34
N VAL A 111 -1.07 -4.47 -28.47
CA VAL A 111 -0.02 -4.21 -27.49
C VAL A 111 -0.63 -4.06 -26.09
N PRO A 112 0.04 -4.50 -25.02
CA PRO A 112 -0.36 -4.14 -23.66
C PRO A 112 -0.28 -2.63 -23.47
N LEU A 113 -1.31 -2.05 -22.86
CA LEU A 113 -1.29 -0.64 -22.50
C LEU A 113 -0.30 -0.42 -21.35
N SER A 114 0.73 0.40 -21.58
CA SER A 114 1.64 0.93 -20.55
C SER A 114 1.75 2.45 -20.66
N HIS A 115 2.20 3.10 -19.58
CA HIS A 115 2.29 4.56 -19.54
C HIS A 115 3.22 5.17 -20.59
N PRO A 116 4.36 4.56 -20.98
CA PRO A 116 5.19 5.07 -22.08
C PRO A 116 4.49 5.19 -23.45
N TRP A 117 3.38 4.49 -23.65
CA TRP A 117 2.58 4.57 -24.88
C TRP A 117 1.43 5.59 -24.82
N MET A 118 1.24 6.28 -23.69
CA MET A 118 0.25 7.33 -23.50
C MET A 118 0.87 8.70 -23.77
#